data_AF-A0A2P7ZDY2-F1
#
_entry.id   AF-A0A2P7ZDY2-F1
#
_cell.length_a   1.000
_cell.length_b   1.000
_cell.length_c   1.000
_cell.angle_alpha   90.00
_cell.angle_beta   90.00
_cell.angle_gamma   90.00
#
_symmetry.space_group_name_H-M   'P 1'
#
loop_
_entity.id
_entity.type
_entity.pdbx_description
1 polymer ?
#
loop_
_entity_poly.entity_id
_entity_poly.type
_entity_poly.pdbx_seq_one_letter_code
_entity_poly.pdbx_strand_id
1 'polypeptide(L)'
;MPAPEITTSAADYARSVAAQARQLVNHAPFQSDIFQILADRLGHELRTTENPELNIDVVVHLLPGRGINKPRRLSSTRELDDLGSIISALLPRCSNPDEIPKIILLRGYQPPECLNRIGARFMVNPQVYLRHLQYLWADRPSRLFSSPSLPSASVDIVSLCVISLGEHLSEQPFETLRMNAKQSMNDYLHEVIVDQHPKPGVSLLRGYWVHDSTYFSIEQEITVSLQRQRGQWSLLIWTDLAGPLSSGPPVPWCTQPIAQSKQAKSPLLPHSRSSSDIPLSTLSPAPFPFSPRKIQSLPHISLRPSSSFGAGLDADLMAADPFYCLSDLFELSAYSIDQILKLIEARISENTSHNPSQSQHSSHADLHYQHVLLSRIRKRVSKSLSDIKQYRVSWPNTTNAQQQIEVAKVTNDLQQDFENLHDRIDYLLTRCSDGMNMCMSLAAINGAEKARLQAEKIGQLTWLAFFYTPLSFTTSFFGMNLADFGEKGGLPTWLWFAVSVPIVTVSY
;
A
#
# COMPACT_ATOMS: atom_id res chain seq x y z
N MET A 1 38.71 2.01 28.63
CA MET A 1 38.70 0.59 28.24
C MET A 1 38.21 0.52 26.79
N PRO A 2 38.98 -0.05 25.85
CA PRO A 2 38.49 -0.23 24.49
C PRO A 2 37.35 -1.24 24.52
N ALA A 3 36.22 -0.90 23.88
CA ALA A 3 35.11 -1.84 23.72
C ALA A 3 35.60 -3.07 22.94
N PRO A 4 35.22 -4.29 23.35
CA PRO A 4 35.67 -5.51 22.67
C PRO A 4 35.23 -5.47 21.21
N GLU A 5 36.14 -5.81 20.31
CA GLU A 5 35.84 -6.10 18.91
C GLU A 5 34.97 -7.34 18.85
N ILE A 6 33.66 -7.15 18.90
CA ILE A 6 32.71 -8.22 18.57
C ILE A 6 32.58 -8.22 17.04
N THR A 7 33.55 -8.82 16.36
CA THR A 7 33.33 -9.33 15.01
C THR A 7 32.38 -10.53 15.13
N THR A 8 31.08 -10.26 15.32
CA THR A 8 30.07 -11.31 15.27
C THR A 8 30.08 -11.92 13.87
N SER A 9 30.22 -13.23 13.75
CA SER A 9 29.94 -13.89 12.47
C SER A 9 28.44 -13.79 12.14
N ALA A 10 28.07 -13.96 10.86
CA ALA A 10 26.67 -14.06 10.44
C ALA A 10 25.88 -15.11 11.27
N ALA A 11 26.54 -16.24 11.57
CA ALA A 11 26.00 -17.30 12.41
C ALA A 11 25.81 -16.87 13.88
N ASP A 12 26.72 -16.07 14.44
CA ASP A 12 26.58 -15.52 15.79
C ASP A 12 25.43 -14.51 15.87
N TYR A 13 25.25 -13.69 14.84
CA TYR A 13 24.12 -12.77 14.74
C TYR A 13 22.80 -13.52 14.72
N ALA A 14 22.63 -14.52 13.84
CA ALA A 14 21.43 -15.35 13.79
C ALA A 14 21.13 -16.04 15.15
N ARG A 15 22.18 -16.56 15.81
CA ARG A 15 22.06 -17.15 17.17
C ARG A 15 21.65 -16.12 18.22
N SER A 16 22.17 -14.90 18.14
CA SER A 16 21.81 -13.78 19.03
C SER A 16 20.33 -13.41 18.87
N VAL A 17 19.84 -13.29 17.64
CA VAL A 17 18.41 -13.02 17.36
C VAL A 17 17.54 -14.16 17.90
N ALA A 18 17.93 -15.42 17.70
CA ALA A 18 17.21 -16.56 18.24
C ALA A 18 17.21 -16.58 19.78
N ALA A 19 18.31 -16.21 20.43
CA ALA A 19 18.38 -16.09 21.87
C ALA A 19 17.46 -14.98 22.40
N GLN A 20 17.44 -13.82 21.73
CA GLN A 20 16.55 -12.71 22.04
C GLN A 20 15.08 -13.12 21.88
N ALA A 21 14.73 -13.84 20.81
CA ALA A 21 13.38 -14.37 20.61
C ALA A 21 12.94 -15.27 21.76
N ARG A 22 13.81 -16.20 22.20
CA ARG A 22 13.53 -17.08 23.35
C ARG A 22 13.35 -16.32 24.67
N GLN A 23 14.18 -15.30 24.90
CA GLN A 23 14.04 -14.45 26.09
C GLN A 23 12.70 -13.71 26.10
N LEU A 24 12.28 -13.17 24.95
CA LEU A 24 11.00 -12.49 24.83
C LEU A 24 9.83 -13.46 25.04
N VAL A 25 9.90 -14.69 24.55
CA VAL A 25 8.86 -15.71 24.80
C VAL A 25 8.77 -16.07 26.29
N ASN A 26 9.90 -16.14 26.99
CA ASN A 26 9.93 -16.53 28.41
C ASN A 26 9.55 -15.40 29.38
N HIS A 27 9.72 -14.13 28.99
CA HIS A 27 9.55 -12.98 29.88
C HIS A 27 8.43 -12.01 29.47
N ALA A 28 7.94 -12.06 28.23
CA ALA A 28 6.85 -11.19 27.82
C ALA A 28 5.49 -11.80 28.21
N PRO A 29 4.56 -11.00 28.76
CA PRO A 29 3.19 -11.46 29.03
C PRO A 29 2.38 -11.77 27.76
N PHE A 30 2.92 -11.48 26.57
CA PHE A 30 2.30 -11.73 25.27
C PHE A 30 3.21 -12.62 24.42
N GLN A 31 2.63 -13.61 23.72
CA GLN A 31 3.35 -14.49 22.81
C GLN A 31 4.06 -13.68 21.71
N SER A 32 5.39 -13.67 21.74
CA SER A 32 6.23 -12.98 20.76
C SER A 32 6.50 -13.88 19.53
N ASP A 33 5.43 -14.40 18.93
CA ASP A 33 5.50 -15.33 17.79
C ASP A 33 6.27 -14.75 16.60
N ILE A 34 6.20 -13.43 16.40
CA ILE A 34 6.90 -12.72 15.32
C ILE A 34 8.42 -12.88 15.41
N PHE A 35 8.98 -12.74 16.62
CA PHE A 35 10.43 -12.86 16.81
C PHE A 35 10.90 -14.28 16.58
N GLN A 36 10.08 -15.28 16.92
CA GLN A 36 10.39 -16.67 16.64
C GLN A 36 10.39 -16.96 15.14
N ILE A 37 9.42 -16.42 14.38
CA ILE A 37 9.38 -16.55 12.92
C ILE A 37 10.61 -15.92 12.27
N LEU A 38 11.01 -14.72 12.72
CA LEU A 38 12.23 -14.09 12.24
C LEU A 38 13.47 -14.95 12.59
N ALA A 39 13.56 -15.45 13.82
CA ALA A 39 14.66 -16.31 14.24
C ALA A 39 14.73 -17.60 13.42
N ASP A 40 13.58 -18.23 13.11
CA ASP A 40 13.52 -19.43 12.28
C ASP A 40 13.94 -19.13 10.83
N ARG A 41 13.52 -17.97 10.30
CA ARG A 41 13.90 -17.50 8.95
C ARG A 41 15.40 -17.21 8.86
N LEU A 42 15.94 -16.45 9.80
CA LEU A 42 17.38 -16.14 9.86
C LEU A 42 18.22 -17.39 10.19
N GLY A 43 17.65 -18.32 10.95
CA GLY A 43 18.28 -19.59 11.30
C GLY A 43 18.33 -20.60 10.15
N HIS A 44 17.70 -20.33 9.01
CA HIS A 44 17.75 -21.21 7.83
C HIS A 44 19.19 -21.39 7.32
N GLU A 45 19.99 -20.32 7.33
CA GLU A 45 21.42 -20.35 6.96
C GLU A 45 22.23 -21.34 7.81
N LEU A 46 21.89 -21.49 9.09
CA LEU A 46 22.58 -22.43 10.00
C LEU A 46 22.28 -23.90 9.67
N ARG A 47 21.23 -24.18 8.91
CA ARG A 47 20.81 -25.55 8.55
C ARG A 47 21.40 -26.00 7.22
N THR A 48 21.71 -25.07 6.32
CA THR A 48 22.43 -25.33 5.07
C THR A 48 23.92 -25.43 5.35
N THR A 49 24.47 -26.64 5.36
CA THR A 49 25.90 -26.92 5.60
C THR A 49 26.83 -26.48 4.46
N GLU A 50 26.26 -26.18 3.30
CA GLU A 50 26.99 -25.58 2.19
C GLU A 50 26.85 -24.07 2.29
N ASN A 51 27.92 -23.33 2.02
CA ASN A 51 27.97 -21.87 2.04
C ASN A 51 27.93 -21.41 0.57
N PRO A 52 26.80 -21.57 -0.16
CA PRO A 52 26.76 -21.21 -1.57
C PRO A 52 26.96 -19.70 -1.69
N GLU A 53 27.81 -19.29 -2.64
CA GLU A 53 27.82 -17.89 -3.07
C GLU A 53 26.41 -17.55 -3.57
N LEU A 54 25.68 -16.75 -2.79
CA LEU A 54 24.32 -16.33 -3.12
C LEU A 54 24.37 -14.98 -3.80
N ASN A 55 23.54 -14.82 -4.82
CA ASN A 55 23.30 -13.52 -5.41
C ASN A 55 22.65 -12.59 -4.37
N ILE A 56 22.99 -11.32 -4.40
CA ILE A 56 22.38 -10.28 -3.58
C ILE A 56 22.19 -9.02 -4.43
N ASP A 57 21.33 -8.09 -3.98
CA ASP A 57 21.23 -6.77 -4.61
C ASP A 57 21.35 -5.68 -3.54
N VAL A 58 22.60 -5.36 -3.22
CA VAL A 58 22.97 -4.41 -2.17
C VAL A 58 23.80 -3.29 -2.78
N VAL A 59 23.53 -2.04 -2.42
CA VAL A 59 24.36 -0.90 -2.81
C VAL A 59 24.88 -0.20 -1.57
N VAL A 60 26.19 0.01 -1.52
CA VAL A 60 26.86 0.72 -0.45
C VAL A 60 27.32 2.07 -0.98
N HIS A 61 26.87 3.15 -0.37
CA HIS A 61 27.41 4.49 -0.59
C HIS A 61 28.37 4.83 0.54
N LEU A 62 29.58 5.23 0.15
CA LEU A 62 30.60 5.72 1.07
C LEU A 62 30.59 7.25 1.02
N LEU A 63 30.54 7.87 2.20
CA LEU A 63 30.51 9.31 2.37
C LEU A 63 31.78 9.79 3.11
N PRO A 64 32.96 9.80 2.45
CA PRO A 64 34.22 10.23 3.07
C PRO A 64 34.29 11.73 3.42
N GLY A 65 33.26 12.51 3.07
CA GLY A 65 33.35 13.97 3.00
C GLY A 65 34.23 14.44 1.83
N ARG A 66 34.09 15.70 1.44
CA ARG A 66 34.70 16.39 0.26
C ARG A 66 33.96 16.21 -1.06
N GLY A 67 32.63 16.15 -1.06
CA GLY A 67 31.83 16.15 -2.29
C GLY A 67 31.84 14.82 -3.07
N ILE A 68 32.40 13.74 -2.50
CA ILE A 68 32.54 12.44 -3.18
C ILE A 68 31.50 11.46 -2.64
N ASN A 69 30.50 11.13 -3.44
CA ASN A 69 29.61 9.98 -3.24
C ASN A 69 29.99 8.88 -4.24
N LYS A 70 30.52 7.75 -3.75
CA LYS A 70 30.90 6.60 -4.59
C LYS A 70 29.99 5.41 -4.28
N PRO A 71 28.92 5.17 -5.08
CA PRO A 71 28.10 3.99 -4.94
C PRO A 71 28.86 2.75 -5.42
N ARG A 72 28.83 1.68 -4.62
CA ARG A 72 29.31 0.35 -4.99
C ARG A 72 28.15 -0.64 -4.91
N ARG A 73 27.79 -1.24 -6.04
CA ARG A 73 26.85 -2.36 -6.09
C ARG A 73 27.58 -3.65 -5.76
N LEU A 74 27.00 -4.43 -4.86
CA LEU A 74 27.44 -5.76 -4.47
C LEU A 74 26.41 -6.76 -5.02
N SER A 75 26.90 -7.76 -5.75
CA SER A 75 26.06 -8.75 -6.41
C SER A 75 26.16 -10.14 -5.78
N SER A 76 27.15 -10.37 -4.91
CA SER A 76 27.30 -11.65 -4.20
C SER A 76 27.60 -11.47 -2.70
N THR A 77 27.27 -12.48 -1.91
CA THR A 77 27.60 -12.54 -0.48
C THR A 77 29.10 -12.46 -0.21
N ARG A 78 29.93 -12.99 -1.12
CA ARG A 78 31.39 -12.88 -1.02
C ARG A 78 31.89 -11.44 -1.15
N GLU A 79 31.35 -10.66 -2.08
CA GLU A 79 31.69 -9.23 -2.18
C GLU A 79 31.29 -8.45 -0.91
N LEU A 80 30.24 -8.89 -0.21
CA LEU A 80 29.83 -8.32 1.06
C LEU A 80 30.77 -8.69 2.21
N ASP A 81 31.28 -9.93 2.23
CA ASP A 81 32.28 -10.37 3.20
C ASP A 81 33.63 -9.64 2.97
N ASP A 82 34.01 -9.47 1.70
CA ASP A 82 35.21 -8.74 1.25
C ASP A 82 35.05 -7.22 1.25
N LEU A 83 33.91 -6.67 1.68
CA LEU A 83 33.63 -5.22 1.61
C LEU A 83 34.73 -4.36 2.27
N GLY A 84 35.39 -4.86 3.32
CA GLY A 84 36.48 -4.14 3.99
C GLY A 84 37.68 -3.89 3.07
N SER A 85 38.12 -4.93 2.35
CA SER A 85 39.22 -4.82 1.39
C SER A 85 38.83 -3.95 0.20
N ILE A 86 37.59 -4.03 -0.25
CA ILE A 86 37.03 -3.19 -1.31
C ILE A 86 37.04 -1.70 -0.90
N ILE A 87 36.62 -1.37 0.32
CA ILE A 87 36.63 0.01 0.82
C ILE A 87 38.06 0.54 0.90
N SER A 88 39.00 -0.25 1.43
CA SER A 88 40.42 0.13 1.50
C SER A 88 41.02 0.39 0.12
N ALA A 89 40.62 -0.37 -0.91
CA ALA A 89 41.04 -0.14 -2.29
C ALA A 89 40.43 1.15 -2.89
N LEU A 90 39.18 1.48 -2.54
CA LEU A 90 38.48 2.66 -3.05
C LEU A 90 38.92 3.97 -2.39
N LEU A 91 39.37 3.92 -1.14
CA LEU A 91 39.77 5.06 -0.32
C LEU A 91 41.15 4.84 0.33
N PRO A 92 42.24 4.75 -0.45
CA PRO A 92 43.58 4.48 0.06
C PRO A 92 44.16 5.58 0.98
N ARG A 93 43.48 6.74 1.07
CA ARG A 93 43.90 7.89 1.89
C ARG A 93 43.15 8.02 3.22
N CYS A 94 42.19 7.15 3.52
CA CYS A 94 41.49 7.16 4.80
C CYS A 94 42.21 6.25 5.80
N SER A 95 42.55 6.80 6.98
CA SER A 95 43.29 6.10 8.03
C SER A 95 42.53 4.91 8.61
N ASN A 96 41.19 4.90 8.52
CA ASN A 96 40.35 3.79 8.96
C ASN A 96 39.02 3.71 8.15
N PRO A 97 38.77 2.63 7.40
CA PRO A 97 37.55 2.48 6.58
C PRO A 97 36.25 2.32 7.40
N ASP A 98 36.37 2.03 8.70
CA ASP A 98 35.23 1.87 9.61
C ASP A 98 34.78 3.18 10.25
N GLU A 99 35.53 4.28 10.07
CA GLU A 99 35.20 5.60 10.62
C GLU A 99 34.44 6.50 9.65
N ILE A 100 34.07 5.99 8.47
CA ILE A 100 33.38 6.76 7.44
C ILE A 100 31.88 6.51 7.54
N PRO A 101 31.01 7.53 7.46
CA PRO A 101 29.57 7.35 7.32
C PRO A 101 29.20 6.53 6.08
N LYS A 102 28.29 5.57 6.24
CA LYS A 102 27.91 4.61 5.18
C LYS A 102 26.40 4.60 5.02
N ILE A 103 25.93 4.51 3.78
CA ILE A 103 24.53 4.22 3.47
C ILE A 103 24.47 2.87 2.78
N ILE A 104 23.68 1.96 3.33
CA ILE A 104 23.49 0.60 2.83
C ILE A 104 22.07 0.51 2.30
N LEU A 105 21.92 0.32 1.00
CA LEU A 105 20.64 0.21 0.31
C LEU A 105 20.38 -1.26 -0.05
N LEU A 106 19.37 -1.85 0.56
CA LEU A 106 18.82 -3.17 0.24
C LEU A 106 17.62 -3.01 -0.66
N ARG A 107 17.62 -3.71 -1.79
CA ARG A 107 16.59 -3.57 -2.82
C ARG A 107 15.77 -4.85 -2.92
N GLY A 108 14.46 -4.70 -2.82
CA GLY A 108 13.50 -5.76 -3.03
C GLY A 108 13.68 -6.90 -2.03
N TYR A 109 13.37 -8.11 -2.49
CA TYR A 109 13.61 -9.31 -1.72
C TYR A 109 15.11 -9.53 -1.47
N GLN A 110 15.46 -9.84 -0.22
CA GLN A 110 16.81 -10.24 0.18
C GLN A 110 16.77 -11.59 0.89
N PRO A 111 17.70 -12.51 0.57
CA PRO A 111 17.77 -13.81 1.21
C PRO A 111 18.23 -13.70 2.68
N PRO A 112 17.83 -14.62 3.57
CA PRO A 112 18.19 -14.55 4.99
C PRO A 112 19.71 -14.54 5.24
N GLU A 113 20.48 -15.21 4.39
CA GLU A 113 21.95 -15.24 4.43
C GLU A 113 22.57 -13.85 4.21
N CYS A 114 21.94 -13.03 3.37
CA CYS A 114 22.32 -11.63 3.16
C CYS A 114 21.98 -10.81 4.42
N LEU A 115 20.77 -10.99 4.96
CA LEU A 115 20.32 -10.28 6.16
C LEU A 115 21.21 -10.57 7.38
N ASN A 116 21.62 -11.83 7.57
CA ASN A 116 22.53 -12.20 8.66
C ASN A 116 23.92 -11.55 8.52
N ARG A 117 24.49 -11.54 7.30
CA ARG A 117 25.79 -10.88 7.05
C ARG A 117 25.72 -9.38 7.29
N ILE A 118 24.65 -8.72 6.82
CA ILE A 118 24.45 -7.29 7.04
C ILE A 118 24.21 -7.00 8.53
N GLY A 119 23.37 -7.81 9.18
CA GLY A 119 23.07 -7.70 10.60
C GLY A 119 24.32 -7.82 11.45
N ALA A 120 25.16 -8.81 11.15
CA ALA A 120 26.45 -9.03 11.80
C ALA A 120 27.47 -7.91 11.52
N ARG A 121 27.57 -7.43 10.28
CA ARG A 121 28.57 -6.42 9.90
C ARG A 121 28.21 -5.02 10.39
N PHE A 122 26.93 -4.67 10.34
CA PHE A 122 26.44 -3.33 10.67
C PHE A 122 25.67 -3.26 11.99
N MET A 123 25.66 -4.34 12.79
CA MET A 123 24.99 -4.42 14.09
C MET A 123 23.51 -4.01 14.01
N VAL A 124 22.82 -4.46 12.95
CA VAL A 124 21.45 -4.03 12.67
C VAL A 124 20.52 -4.55 13.76
N ASN A 125 19.69 -3.67 14.31
CA ASN A 125 18.64 -4.06 15.23
C ASN A 125 17.62 -4.99 14.52
N PRO A 126 17.35 -6.21 15.04
CA PRO A 126 16.39 -7.15 14.42
C PRO A 126 14.98 -6.58 14.24
N GLN A 127 14.59 -5.57 15.02
CA GLN A 127 13.33 -4.84 14.87
C GLN A 127 13.17 -4.20 13.48
N VAL A 128 14.27 -3.85 12.82
CA VAL A 128 14.25 -3.32 11.45
C VAL A 128 13.75 -4.37 10.48
N TYR A 129 14.24 -5.59 10.60
CA TYR A 129 13.80 -6.71 9.78
C TYR A 129 12.36 -7.09 10.08
N LEU A 130 11.97 -7.08 11.35
CA LEU A 130 10.57 -7.30 11.72
C LEU A 130 9.65 -6.28 11.06
N ARG A 131 10.00 -5.01 11.12
CA ARG A 131 9.17 -3.96 10.56
C ARG A 131 9.08 -4.04 9.04
N HIS A 132 10.18 -4.35 8.38
CA HIS A 132 10.17 -4.48 6.91
C HIS A 132 9.50 -5.78 6.45
N LEU A 133 9.62 -6.88 7.18
CA LEU A 133 9.08 -8.19 6.79
C LEU A 133 7.63 -8.44 7.25
N GLN A 134 6.90 -7.41 7.67
CA GLN A 134 5.52 -7.53 8.18
C GLN A 134 4.55 -8.29 7.25
N TYR A 135 4.79 -8.27 5.94
CA TYR A 135 3.99 -9.00 4.96
C TYR A 135 4.02 -10.53 5.16
N LEU A 136 5.11 -11.09 5.72
CA LEU A 136 5.27 -12.53 5.92
C LEU A 136 4.28 -13.12 6.94
N TRP A 137 3.64 -12.29 7.76
CA TRP A 137 2.72 -12.72 8.80
C TRP A 137 1.44 -11.89 8.85
N ALA A 138 1.11 -11.17 7.77
CA ALA A 138 -0.11 -10.38 7.66
C ALA A 138 -1.39 -11.24 7.77
N ASP A 139 -1.36 -12.49 7.30
CA ASP A 139 -2.49 -13.43 7.33
C ASP A 139 -2.80 -14.00 8.72
N ARG A 140 -1.96 -13.74 9.72
CA ARG A 140 -2.16 -14.21 11.10
C ARG A 140 -2.19 -13.01 12.04
N PRO A 141 -3.33 -12.28 12.11
CA PRO A 141 -3.44 -11.08 12.95
C PRO A 141 -3.17 -11.36 14.43
N SER A 142 -3.40 -12.60 14.88
CA SER A 142 -3.06 -13.03 16.25
C SER A 142 -1.58 -12.91 16.59
N ARG A 143 -0.70 -12.89 15.59
CA ARG A 143 0.75 -12.77 15.76
C ARG A 143 1.21 -11.32 15.78
N LEU A 144 0.41 -10.36 15.34
CA LEU A 144 0.81 -8.96 15.13
C LEU A 144 0.66 -8.05 16.35
N PHE A 145 0.12 -8.51 17.48
CA PHE A 145 -0.20 -7.61 18.60
C PHE A 145 1.01 -6.95 19.27
N SER A 146 2.21 -7.51 19.11
CA SER A 146 3.46 -6.93 19.63
C SER A 146 4.15 -5.98 18.65
N SER A 147 3.61 -5.77 17.45
CA SER A 147 4.18 -4.92 16.41
C SER A 147 3.13 -3.96 15.84
N PRO A 148 3.44 -2.68 15.61
CA PRO A 148 4.75 -2.05 15.81
C PRO A 148 5.02 -1.72 17.29
N SER A 149 6.30 -1.64 17.65
CA SER A 149 6.75 -1.09 18.93
C SER A 149 6.26 0.36 19.12
N LEU A 150 6.16 0.78 20.38
CA LEU A 150 5.86 2.17 20.72
C LEU A 150 6.90 3.12 20.09
N PRO A 151 6.52 4.36 19.72
CA PRO A 151 7.42 5.32 19.09
C PRO A 151 8.73 5.55 19.87
N SER A 152 8.66 5.57 21.21
CA SER A 152 9.82 5.71 22.09
C SER A 152 10.85 4.58 21.98
N ALA A 153 10.44 3.40 21.52
CA ALA A 153 11.29 2.23 21.33
C ALA A 153 11.76 2.06 19.87
N SER A 154 11.27 2.88 18.93
CA SER A 154 11.58 2.78 17.50
C SER A 154 12.07 4.09 16.89
N VAL A 155 12.73 4.94 17.69
CA VAL A 155 13.14 6.29 17.31
C VAL A 155 14.15 6.29 16.15
N ASP A 156 14.96 5.23 16.04
CA ASP A 156 15.94 5.05 14.97
C ASP A 156 15.37 4.33 13.73
N ILE A 157 14.04 4.10 13.64
CA ILE A 157 13.41 3.35 12.54
C ILE A 157 12.25 4.13 11.90
N VAL A 158 12.45 4.56 10.66
CA VAL A 158 11.47 5.29 9.85
C VAL A 158 10.85 4.34 8.81
N SER A 159 9.55 4.49 8.54
CA SER A 159 8.88 3.75 7.46
C SER A 159 8.13 4.71 6.54
N LEU A 160 8.46 4.66 5.26
CA LEU A 160 7.82 5.46 4.22
C LEU A 160 7.00 4.57 3.30
N CYS A 161 5.84 5.07 2.91
CA CYS A 161 4.97 4.43 1.94
C CYS A 161 5.20 5.05 0.56
N VAL A 162 5.35 4.21 -0.47
CA VAL A 162 5.40 4.65 -1.86
C VAL A 162 4.23 4.02 -2.61
N ILE A 163 3.39 4.86 -3.20
CA ILE A 163 2.22 4.44 -3.96
C ILE A 163 2.45 4.70 -5.44
N SER A 164 2.25 3.67 -6.25
CA SER A 164 2.42 3.76 -7.69
C SER A 164 1.11 3.54 -8.39
N LEU A 165 0.75 4.45 -9.29
CA LEU A 165 -0.44 4.32 -10.11
C LEU A 165 -0.14 3.46 -11.34
N GLY A 166 -1.12 2.67 -11.76
CA GLY A 166 -1.07 1.93 -13.00
C GLY A 166 -2.39 1.95 -13.74
N GLU A 167 -2.31 1.71 -15.04
CA GLU A 167 -3.40 1.58 -15.96
C GLU A 167 -3.61 0.10 -16.30
N HIS A 168 -4.86 -0.35 -16.30
CA HIS A 168 -5.23 -1.67 -16.81
C HIS A 168 -6.31 -1.51 -17.87
N LEU A 169 -6.26 -2.40 -18.87
CA LEU A 169 -7.26 -2.48 -19.93
C LEU A 169 -8.07 -3.74 -19.65
N SER A 170 -9.07 -3.63 -18.78
CA SER A 170 -9.96 -4.75 -18.47
C SER A 170 -11.41 -4.41 -18.81
N GLU A 171 -12.05 -5.30 -19.55
CA GLU A 171 -13.47 -5.22 -19.90
C GLU A 171 -14.38 -5.82 -18.81
N GLN A 172 -13.81 -6.31 -17.71
CA GLN A 172 -14.59 -6.92 -16.63
C GLN A 172 -15.38 -5.88 -15.83
N PRO A 173 -16.55 -6.25 -15.28
CA PRO A 173 -17.28 -5.39 -14.36
C PRO A 173 -16.41 -4.97 -13.17
N PHE A 174 -16.45 -3.68 -12.83
CA PHE A 174 -15.61 -3.08 -11.80
C PHE A 174 -15.67 -3.78 -10.42
N GLU A 175 -16.85 -4.22 -9.99
CA GLU A 175 -17.01 -4.93 -8.71
C GLU A 175 -16.27 -6.27 -8.70
N THR A 176 -16.30 -6.99 -9.82
CA THR A 176 -15.57 -8.26 -9.97
C THR A 176 -14.07 -8.04 -9.95
N LEU A 177 -13.59 -6.94 -10.55
CA LEU A 177 -12.18 -6.56 -10.53
C LEU A 177 -11.68 -6.32 -9.11
N ARG A 178 -12.46 -5.67 -8.24
CA ARG A 178 -12.09 -5.45 -6.84
C ARG A 178 -12.02 -6.73 -6.02
N MET A 179 -12.99 -7.62 -6.21
CA MET A 179 -13.01 -8.91 -5.53
C MET A 179 -11.81 -9.77 -5.97
N ASN A 180 -11.56 -9.83 -7.27
CA ASN A 180 -10.42 -10.54 -7.83
C ASN A 180 -9.10 -9.92 -7.38
N ALA A 181 -8.98 -8.59 -7.32
CA ALA A 181 -7.78 -7.90 -6.88
C ALA A 181 -7.33 -8.32 -5.47
N LYS A 182 -8.28 -8.41 -4.53
CA LYS A 182 -8.00 -8.86 -3.16
C LYS A 182 -7.51 -10.32 -3.15
N GLN A 183 -8.17 -11.19 -3.92
CA GLN A 183 -7.78 -12.60 -4.00
C GLN A 183 -6.40 -12.76 -4.65
N SER A 184 -6.16 -12.14 -5.81
CA SER A 184 -4.88 -12.16 -6.50
C SER A 184 -3.74 -11.60 -5.65
N MET A 185 -4.01 -10.61 -4.80
CA MET A 185 -2.99 -10.08 -3.87
C MET A 185 -2.66 -11.07 -2.77
N ASN A 186 -3.66 -11.79 -2.24
CA ASN A 186 -3.43 -12.84 -1.24
C ASN A 186 -2.66 -14.02 -1.87
N ASP A 187 -3.02 -14.42 -3.09
CA ASP A 187 -2.33 -15.48 -3.83
C ASP A 187 -0.87 -15.09 -4.10
N TYR A 188 -0.63 -13.84 -4.55
CA TYR A 188 0.72 -13.30 -4.72
C TYR A 188 1.54 -13.33 -3.41
N LEU A 189 0.96 -12.87 -2.29
CA LEU A 189 1.66 -12.91 -1.00
C LEU A 189 1.93 -14.33 -0.55
N HIS A 190 0.98 -15.24 -0.80
CA HIS A 190 1.16 -16.65 -0.51
C HIS A 190 2.34 -17.23 -1.30
N GLU A 191 2.43 -16.95 -2.60
CA GLU A 191 3.56 -17.35 -3.43
C GLU A 191 4.88 -16.75 -2.94
N VAL A 192 4.93 -15.46 -2.59
CA VAL A 192 6.14 -14.83 -2.04
C VAL A 192 6.58 -15.48 -0.71
N ILE A 193 5.64 -15.96 0.09
CA ILE A 193 5.92 -16.64 1.38
C ILE A 193 6.36 -18.09 1.16
N VAL A 194 5.72 -18.80 0.23
CA VAL A 194 5.93 -20.23 -0.03
C VAL A 194 7.15 -20.47 -0.91
N ASP A 195 7.37 -19.64 -1.94
CA ASP A 195 8.60 -19.67 -2.72
C ASP A 195 9.73 -19.23 -1.80
N GLN A 196 10.51 -20.19 -1.32
CA GLN A 196 11.60 -19.93 -0.38
C GLN A 196 12.78 -19.18 -1.02
N HIS A 197 12.77 -18.95 -2.34
CA HIS A 197 13.91 -18.40 -3.08
C HIS A 197 13.54 -17.45 -4.24
N PRO A 198 12.67 -16.43 -4.07
CA PRO A 198 12.56 -15.39 -5.09
C PRO A 198 13.95 -14.79 -5.33
N LYS A 199 14.23 -14.47 -6.59
CA LYS A 199 15.54 -13.94 -6.96
C LYS A 199 15.81 -12.66 -6.13
N PRO A 200 16.99 -12.55 -5.53
CA PRO A 200 17.42 -11.34 -4.84
C PRO A 200 17.25 -10.11 -5.74
N GLY A 201 16.73 -9.01 -5.20
CA GLY A 201 16.47 -7.79 -5.98
C GLY A 201 15.15 -7.78 -6.76
N VAL A 202 14.25 -8.75 -6.55
CA VAL A 202 12.87 -8.70 -7.06
C VAL A 202 12.06 -7.70 -6.24
N SER A 203 11.32 -6.82 -6.92
CA SER A 203 10.43 -5.86 -6.26
C SER A 203 9.28 -6.55 -5.53
N LEU A 204 8.93 -6.06 -4.35
CA LEU A 204 7.86 -6.61 -3.51
C LEU A 204 6.64 -5.68 -3.54
N LEU A 205 5.45 -6.28 -3.49
CA LEU A 205 4.17 -5.55 -3.38
C LEU A 205 3.57 -5.75 -1.99
N ARG A 206 3.07 -4.67 -1.38
CA ARG A 206 2.43 -4.66 -0.06
C ARG A 206 0.92 -4.52 -0.13
N GLY A 207 0.42 -3.96 -1.23
CA GLY A 207 -0.99 -3.78 -1.46
C GLY A 207 -1.28 -3.54 -2.93
N TYR A 208 -2.49 -3.92 -3.34
CA TYR A 208 -3.01 -3.73 -4.69
C TYR A 208 -4.44 -3.22 -4.58
N TRP A 209 -4.71 -2.05 -5.14
CA TRP A 209 -5.98 -1.35 -5.01
C TRP A 209 -6.53 -0.99 -6.38
N VAL A 210 -7.77 -1.38 -6.69
CA VAL A 210 -8.44 -1.05 -7.96
C VAL A 210 -9.39 0.13 -7.75
N HIS A 211 -9.17 1.21 -8.50
CA HIS A 211 -9.93 2.47 -8.35
C HIS A 211 -11.09 2.57 -9.33
N ASP A 212 -10.90 2.09 -10.57
CA ASP A 212 -11.92 1.97 -11.60
C ASP A 212 -11.53 0.90 -12.64
N SER A 213 -12.24 0.85 -13.77
CA SER A 213 -11.95 -0.05 -14.90
C SER A 213 -10.64 0.25 -15.62
N THR A 214 -10.01 1.39 -15.32
CA THR A 214 -8.85 1.92 -16.04
C THR A 214 -7.63 2.03 -15.14
N TYR A 215 -7.78 2.35 -13.87
CA TYR A 215 -6.73 2.71 -12.94
C TYR A 215 -6.71 1.80 -11.71
N PHE A 216 -5.50 1.43 -11.33
CA PHE A 216 -5.16 0.75 -10.08
C PHE A 216 -3.98 1.43 -9.41
N SER A 217 -3.72 1.10 -8.16
CA SER A 217 -2.51 1.48 -7.46
C SER A 217 -1.88 0.30 -6.74
N ILE A 218 -0.56 0.37 -6.57
CA ILE A 218 0.22 -0.57 -5.78
C ILE A 218 0.91 0.15 -4.63
N GLU A 219 0.99 -0.52 -3.49
CA GLU A 219 1.66 -0.02 -2.30
C GLU A 219 2.99 -0.75 -2.12
N GLN A 220 4.05 0.00 -1.83
CA GLN A 220 5.39 -0.49 -1.55
C GLN A 220 5.96 0.26 -0.34
N GLU A 221 6.89 -0.35 0.40
CA GLU A 221 7.41 0.19 1.64
C GLU A 221 8.93 0.40 1.58
N ILE A 222 9.38 1.50 2.18
CA ILE A 222 10.78 1.80 2.44
C ILE A 222 10.96 1.85 3.94
N THR A 223 11.83 1.01 4.48
CA THR A 223 12.21 1.01 5.89
C THR A 223 13.62 1.52 6.03
N VAL A 224 13.80 2.53 6.87
CA VAL A 224 15.09 3.15 7.11
C VAL A 224 15.45 2.93 8.57
N SER A 225 16.72 2.62 8.85
CA SER A 225 17.22 2.54 10.20
C SER A 225 18.60 3.16 10.37
N LEU A 226 18.74 3.98 11.41
CA LEU A 226 20.01 4.54 11.84
C LEU A 226 20.74 3.55 12.77
N GLN A 227 21.97 3.19 12.41
CA GLN A 227 22.87 2.40 13.24
C GLN A 227 24.01 3.30 13.73
N ARG A 228 24.37 3.20 15.01
CA ARG A 228 25.46 3.98 15.61
C ARG A 228 26.59 3.04 16.01
N GLN A 229 27.76 3.23 15.42
CA GLN A 229 28.95 2.42 15.72
C GLN A 229 30.15 3.32 15.95
N ARG A 230 30.86 3.14 17.07
CA ARG A 230 32.16 3.76 17.36
C ARG A 230 32.21 5.29 17.16
N GLY A 231 31.09 5.99 17.41
CA GLY A 231 30.99 7.45 17.25
C GLY A 231 30.64 7.94 15.85
N GLN A 232 30.39 7.03 14.90
CA GLN A 232 29.93 7.31 13.55
C GLN A 232 28.58 6.64 13.31
N TRP A 233 27.88 7.09 12.26
CA TRP A 233 26.57 6.55 11.90
C TRP A 233 26.63 5.76 10.59
N SER A 234 25.76 4.76 10.49
CA SER A 234 25.49 4.02 9.25
C SER A 234 23.99 3.95 9.05
N LEU A 235 23.54 4.20 7.83
CA LEU A 235 22.13 4.25 7.50
C LEU A 235 21.77 3.00 6.69
N LEU A 236 20.88 2.18 7.21
CA LEU A 236 20.32 1.04 6.47
C LEU A 236 18.99 1.46 5.85
N ILE A 237 18.89 1.39 4.53
CA ILE A 237 17.66 1.66 3.77
C ILE A 237 17.26 0.34 3.11
N TRP A 238 16.10 -0.20 3.45
CA TRP A 238 15.53 -1.36 2.78
C TRP A 238 14.26 -0.94 2.05
N THR A 239 14.29 -1.03 0.73
CA THR A 239 13.20 -0.64 -0.15
C THR A 239 12.63 -1.84 -0.88
N ASP A 240 11.31 -1.90 -1.00
CA ASP A 240 10.65 -2.86 -1.90
C ASP A 240 10.87 -2.53 -3.39
N LEU A 241 11.39 -1.33 -3.72
CA LEU A 241 11.60 -0.82 -5.08
C LEU A 241 12.93 -1.32 -5.65
N ALA A 242 12.88 -2.33 -6.51
CA ALA A 242 14.07 -3.00 -7.03
C ALA A 242 14.03 -3.20 -8.54
N GLY A 243 14.22 -4.44 -9.02
CA GLY A 243 14.13 -4.83 -10.42
C GLY A 243 12.70 -4.79 -10.97
N PRO A 244 12.53 -5.02 -12.28
CA PRO A 244 11.22 -5.02 -12.91
C PRO A 244 10.30 -6.06 -12.26
N LEU A 245 9.05 -5.68 -11.99
CA LEU A 245 8.04 -6.56 -11.37
C LEU A 245 7.76 -7.84 -12.17
N SER A 246 8.07 -7.84 -13.47
CA SER A 246 7.99 -9.03 -14.33
C SER A 246 9.02 -10.12 -14.03
N SER A 247 10.05 -9.82 -13.23
CA SER A 247 11.09 -10.78 -12.84
C SER A 247 10.75 -11.59 -11.59
N GLY A 248 9.66 -11.25 -10.91
CA GLY A 248 9.19 -11.87 -9.68
C GLY A 248 8.04 -12.87 -9.89
N PRO A 249 7.39 -13.31 -8.80
CA PRO A 249 6.16 -14.10 -8.87
C PRO A 249 5.05 -13.35 -9.63
N PRO A 250 4.08 -14.07 -10.21
CA PRO A 250 3.02 -13.49 -11.02
C PRO A 250 2.28 -12.38 -10.27
N VAL A 251 2.32 -11.18 -10.84
CA VAL A 251 1.71 -9.99 -10.22
C VAL A 251 0.17 -10.01 -10.32
N PRO A 252 -0.55 -9.38 -9.37
CA PRO A 252 -2.01 -9.48 -9.27
C PRO A 252 -2.82 -9.08 -10.51
N TRP A 253 -2.27 -8.18 -11.34
CA TRP A 253 -2.90 -7.68 -12.57
C TRP A 253 -2.47 -8.45 -13.83
N CYS A 254 -1.64 -9.49 -13.71
CA CYS A 254 -1.19 -10.36 -14.81
C CYS A 254 -1.78 -11.77 -14.67
N THR A 255 -3.11 -11.89 -14.54
CA THR A 255 -3.80 -13.19 -14.43
C THR A 255 -4.22 -13.79 -15.78
N GLN A 256 -3.94 -13.12 -16.90
CA GLN A 256 -4.07 -13.73 -18.23
C GLN A 256 -2.71 -13.83 -18.92
N PRO A 257 -2.40 -14.95 -19.58
CA PRO A 257 -1.24 -15.04 -20.45
C PRO A 257 -1.53 -14.14 -21.66
N ILE A 258 -1.17 -12.86 -21.56
CA ILE A 258 -1.18 -11.96 -22.70
C ILE A 258 -0.21 -12.57 -23.70
N ALA A 259 -0.77 -13.15 -24.76
CA ALA A 259 -0.04 -13.68 -25.89
C ALA A 259 0.93 -12.60 -26.38
N GLN A 260 2.21 -12.76 -26.03
CA GLN A 260 3.39 -12.22 -26.69
C GLN A 260 3.16 -10.97 -27.57
N SER A 261 2.63 -9.88 -27.01
CA SER A 261 2.72 -8.60 -27.70
C SER A 261 4.13 -8.07 -27.44
N LYS A 262 4.94 -8.02 -28.51
CA LYS A 262 6.38 -7.71 -28.48
C LYS A 262 6.73 -6.28 -28.02
N GLN A 263 5.80 -5.56 -27.41
CA GLN A 263 6.00 -4.23 -26.83
C GLN A 263 5.02 -4.02 -25.64
N ALA A 264 5.17 -4.79 -24.57
CA ALA A 264 4.41 -4.54 -23.34
C ALA A 264 4.89 -3.21 -22.72
N LYS A 265 4.19 -2.11 -23.03
CA LYS A 265 4.30 -0.87 -22.26
C LYS A 265 3.92 -1.20 -20.81
N SER A 266 4.74 -0.74 -19.86
CA SER A 266 4.44 -0.83 -18.42
C SER A 266 3.03 -0.29 -18.15
N PRO A 267 2.19 -0.98 -17.37
CA PRO A 267 0.93 -0.41 -16.92
C PRO A 267 1.16 0.75 -15.94
N LEU A 268 2.31 0.82 -15.28
CA LEU A 268 2.59 1.85 -14.26
C LEU A 268 2.87 3.23 -14.85
N LEU A 269 2.24 4.26 -14.29
CA LEU A 269 2.39 5.67 -14.62
C LEU A 269 3.63 6.27 -13.93
N PRO A 270 4.41 7.12 -14.62
CA PRO A 270 5.59 7.75 -14.03
C PRO A 270 5.21 8.82 -13.01
N HIS A 271 5.98 8.93 -11.92
CA HIS A 271 5.84 10.07 -11.01
C HIS A 271 6.35 11.35 -11.67
N SER A 272 5.48 12.33 -11.91
CA SER A 272 5.91 13.66 -12.35
C SER A 272 6.44 14.48 -11.17
N ARG A 273 7.77 14.67 -11.09
CA ARG A 273 8.35 15.76 -10.29
C ARG A 273 8.34 17.02 -11.15
N SER A 274 7.55 18.03 -10.78
CA SER A 274 7.70 19.36 -11.35
C SER A 274 8.80 20.07 -10.58
N SER A 275 10.05 20.00 -11.06
CA SER A 275 11.10 20.85 -10.51
C SER A 275 10.77 22.30 -10.85
N SER A 276 10.51 23.12 -9.83
CA SER A 276 10.26 24.56 -9.96
C SER A 276 11.52 25.36 -10.33
N ASP A 277 12.69 24.72 -10.43
CA ASP A 277 13.99 25.38 -10.62
C ASP A 277 14.49 25.36 -12.07
N ILE A 278 13.62 25.12 -13.05
CA ILE A 278 13.94 25.44 -14.45
C ILE A 278 13.47 26.87 -14.72
N PRO A 279 14.36 27.88 -14.73
CA PRO A 279 13.97 29.20 -15.20
C PRO A 279 13.49 29.05 -16.65
N LEU A 280 12.25 29.49 -16.90
CA LEU A 280 11.55 29.47 -18.18
C LEU A 280 12.15 30.46 -19.20
N SER A 281 13.48 30.65 -19.16
CA SER A 281 14.23 31.70 -19.83
C SER A 281 15.47 31.09 -20.47
N THR A 282 15.28 30.43 -21.61
CA THR A 282 16.22 30.36 -22.77
C THR A 282 15.64 29.41 -23.82
N LEU A 283 14.45 29.71 -24.32
CA LEU A 283 14.04 29.26 -25.65
C LEU A 283 14.84 30.07 -26.68
N SER A 284 16.07 29.62 -26.99
CA SER A 284 16.75 30.00 -28.22
C SER A 284 16.48 28.92 -29.27
N PRO A 285 15.92 29.26 -30.45
CA PRO A 285 15.56 28.29 -31.46
C PRO A 285 16.81 27.92 -32.27
N ALA A 286 17.56 26.91 -31.84
CA ALA A 286 18.55 26.26 -32.69
C ALA A 286 17.86 25.12 -33.49
N PRO A 287 18.13 25.00 -34.79
CA PRO A 287 17.40 24.11 -35.68
C PRO A 287 17.71 22.64 -35.36
N PHE A 288 16.66 21.90 -34.98
CA PHE A 288 16.68 20.46 -34.77
C PHE A 288 17.06 19.71 -36.05
N PRO A 289 18.11 18.86 -36.06
CA PRO A 289 18.08 17.67 -36.87
C PRO A 289 17.20 16.65 -36.13
N PHE A 290 15.97 16.48 -36.62
CA PHE A 290 15.13 15.35 -36.28
C PHE A 290 15.85 14.05 -36.67
N SER A 291 16.59 13.48 -35.73
CA SER A 291 16.84 12.06 -35.69
C SER A 291 15.92 11.49 -34.61
N PRO A 292 15.02 10.53 -34.94
CA PRO A 292 14.22 9.86 -33.94
C PRO A 292 15.16 8.97 -33.14
N ARG A 293 15.82 9.57 -32.14
CA ARG A 293 16.44 8.79 -31.07
C ARG A 293 15.30 7.99 -30.46
N LYS A 294 15.33 6.68 -30.74
CA LYS A 294 14.57 5.66 -30.01
C LYS A 294 14.52 6.09 -28.55
N ILE A 295 13.34 6.49 -28.11
CA ILE A 295 13.01 6.59 -26.70
C ILE A 295 13.10 5.16 -26.22
N GLN A 296 14.31 4.76 -25.80
CA GLN A 296 14.49 3.52 -25.07
C GLN A 296 13.60 3.66 -23.84
N SER A 297 12.64 2.76 -23.76
CA SER A 297 11.73 2.54 -22.66
C SER A 297 12.43 2.77 -21.32
N LEU A 298 12.16 3.90 -20.67
CA LEU A 298 12.54 4.13 -19.29
C LEU A 298 11.82 3.07 -18.45
N PRO A 299 12.53 2.12 -17.83
CA PRO A 299 11.91 1.14 -16.99
C PRO A 299 11.60 1.79 -15.64
N HIS A 300 10.30 1.98 -15.40
CA HIS A 300 9.61 1.72 -14.13
C HIS A 300 10.04 2.52 -12.89
N ILE A 301 9.20 2.42 -11.87
CA ILE A 301 9.36 3.01 -10.54
C ILE A 301 10.44 2.20 -9.80
N SER A 302 11.65 2.26 -10.31
CA SER A 302 12.84 2.08 -9.51
C SER A 302 13.19 3.43 -8.95
N LEU A 303 13.56 3.52 -7.66
CA LEU A 303 14.49 4.56 -7.23
C LEU A 303 15.52 4.70 -8.35
N ARG A 304 15.70 5.94 -8.84
CA ARG A 304 16.77 6.34 -9.77
C ARG A 304 17.92 5.33 -9.65
N PRO A 305 18.38 4.67 -10.73
CA PRO A 305 19.21 3.46 -10.66
C PRO A 305 20.21 3.62 -9.53
N SER A 306 20.15 2.76 -8.51
CA SER A 306 20.71 2.92 -7.15
C SER A 306 22.06 3.64 -7.04
N SER A 307 22.89 3.57 -8.07
CA SER A 307 23.99 4.52 -8.38
C SER A 307 23.68 6.02 -8.33
N SER A 308 22.42 6.45 -8.28
CA SER A 308 21.97 7.85 -8.39
C SER A 308 21.10 8.29 -7.22
N PHE A 309 21.02 7.47 -6.16
CA PHE A 309 20.50 7.90 -4.87
C PHE A 309 21.33 9.07 -4.33
N GLY A 310 20.65 10.16 -3.94
CA GLY A 310 21.31 11.37 -3.45
C GLY A 310 22.11 12.12 -4.51
N ALA A 311 21.90 11.87 -5.81
CA ALA A 311 22.65 12.55 -6.87
C ALA A 311 22.33 14.06 -6.97
N GLY A 312 21.18 14.49 -6.42
CA GLY A 312 20.82 15.91 -6.32
C GLY A 312 21.19 16.54 -4.98
N LEU A 313 21.75 15.77 -4.05
CA LEU A 313 22.06 16.20 -2.68
C LEU A 313 23.55 16.53 -2.54
N ASP A 314 23.87 17.47 -1.66
CA ASP A 314 25.27 17.77 -1.33
C ASP A 314 25.87 16.62 -0.49
N ALA A 315 26.92 15.98 -1.00
CA ALA A 315 27.59 14.87 -0.34
C ALA A 315 28.23 15.27 1.00
N ASP A 316 28.62 16.54 1.18
CA ASP A 316 29.17 17.03 2.45
C ASP A 316 28.09 17.18 3.53
N LEU A 317 26.90 17.65 3.14
CA LEU A 317 25.73 17.65 4.01
C LEU A 317 25.23 16.25 4.31
N MET A 318 25.22 15.36 3.31
CA MET A 318 24.87 13.96 3.50
C MET A 318 25.78 13.26 4.50
N ALA A 319 27.08 13.56 4.50
CA ALA A 319 28.02 13.00 5.49
C ALA A 319 27.80 13.57 6.90
N ALA A 320 27.38 14.83 6.99
CA ALA A 320 27.18 15.52 8.26
C ALA A 320 25.82 15.22 8.91
N ASP A 321 24.76 15.03 8.10
CA ASP A 321 23.39 14.83 8.57
C ASP A 321 22.70 13.62 7.90
N PRO A 322 22.38 12.56 8.67
CA PRO A 322 21.72 11.39 8.13
C PRO A 322 20.26 11.65 7.73
N PHE A 323 19.57 12.63 8.30
CA PHE A 323 18.21 12.98 7.91
C PHE A 323 18.18 13.70 6.55
N TYR A 324 19.17 14.53 6.26
CA TYR A 324 19.31 15.15 4.94
C TYR A 324 19.42 14.10 3.81
N CYS A 325 20.07 12.96 4.08
CA CYS A 325 20.10 11.85 3.12
C CYS A 325 18.72 11.27 2.78
N LEU A 326 17.75 11.44 3.68
CA LEU A 326 16.40 10.89 3.54
C LEU A 326 15.46 11.83 2.81
N SER A 327 15.83 13.09 2.57
CA SER A 327 14.96 14.07 1.91
C SER A 327 14.42 13.56 0.58
N ASP A 328 15.29 13.01 -0.28
CA ASP A 328 14.93 12.39 -1.56
C ASP A 328 13.85 11.29 -1.42
N LEU A 329 13.88 10.53 -0.32
CA LEU A 329 12.94 9.44 -0.05
C LEU A 329 11.62 9.97 0.52
N PHE A 330 11.67 10.96 1.40
CA PHE A 330 10.47 11.64 1.91
C PHE A 330 9.74 12.36 0.77
N GLU A 331 10.45 13.06 -0.10
CA GLU A 331 9.89 13.66 -1.31
C GLU A 331 9.25 12.61 -2.23
N LEU A 332 9.95 11.49 -2.48
CA LEU A 332 9.39 10.40 -3.29
C LEU A 332 8.07 9.90 -2.69
N SER A 333 8.03 9.70 -1.37
CA SER A 333 6.83 9.30 -0.66
C SER A 333 5.72 10.36 -0.79
N ALA A 334 6.03 11.63 -0.54
CA ALA A 334 5.09 12.75 -0.62
C ALA A 334 4.47 12.89 -2.01
N TYR A 335 5.28 12.90 -3.08
CA TYR A 335 4.79 12.96 -4.46
C TYR A 335 3.93 11.75 -4.83
N SER A 336 4.31 10.56 -4.37
CA SER A 336 3.55 9.33 -4.62
C SER A 336 2.17 9.38 -3.97
N ILE A 337 2.08 9.97 -2.76
CA ILE A 337 0.83 10.16 -2.03
C ILE A 337 -0.01 11.26 -2.69
N ASP A 338 0.58 12.40 -3.04
CA ASP A 338 -0.13 13.48 -3.73
C ASP A 338 -0.82 13.00 -5.02
N GLN A 339 -0.14 12.18 -5.82
CA GLN A 339 -0.70 11.62 -7.05
C GLN A 339 -1.92 10.75 -6.82
N ILE A 340 -1.88 9.86 -5.83
CA ILE A 340 -3.07 9.05 -5.51
C ILE A 340 -4.19 9.91 -4.92
N LEU A 341 -3.89 10.95 -4.13
CA LEU A 341 -4.92 11.86 -3.63
C LEU A 341 -5.61 12.62 -4.75
N LYS A 342 -4.87 13.04 -5.79
CA LYS A 342 -5.45 13.64 -7.01
C LYS A 342 -6.42 12.70 -7.72
N LEU A 343 -6.04 11.42 -7.86
CA LEU A 343 -6.92 10.39 -8.43
C LEU A 343 -8.19 10.22 -7.58
N ILE A 344 -8.04 10.04 -6.27
CA ILE A 344 -9.16 9.84 -5.35
C ILE A 344 -10.10 11.05 -5.35
N GLU A 345 -9.55 12.27 -5.37
CA GLU A 345 -10.33 13.50 -5.43
C GLU A 345 -11.16 13.62 -6.71
N ALA A 346 -10.58 13.27 -7.88
CA ALA A 346 -11.31 13.21 -9.14
C ALA A 346 -12.48 12.21 -9.05
N ARG A 347 -12.23 11.02 -8.48
CA ARG A 347 -13.23 9.97 -8.29
C ARG A 347 -14.36 10.36 -7.33
N ILE A 348 -14.03 11.00 -6.20
CA ILE A 348 -15.04 11.51 -5.26
C ILE A 348 -15.90 12.58 -5.96
N SER A 349 -15.28 13.45 -6.76
CA SER A 349 -15.98 14.50 -7.49
C SER A 349 -16.94 13.93 -8.54
N GLU A 350 -16.52 12.91 -9.30
CA GLU A 350 -17.38 12.17 -10.23
C GLU A 350 -18.60 11.57 -9.50
N ASN A 351 -18.36 10.85 -8.40
CA ASN A 351 -19.40 10.17 -7.63
C ASN A 351 -20.36 11.11 -6.89
N THR A 352 -19.93 12.33 -6.57
CA THR A 352 -20.70 13.35 -5.81
C THR A 352 -21.35 14.40 -6.74
N SER A 353 -21.05 14.39 -8.04
CA SER A 353 -21.54 15.40 -8.99
C SER A 353 -23.08 15.36 -9.16
N HIS A 354 -23.69 16.56 -9.23
CA HIS A 354 -25.09 16.89 -8.96
C HIS A 354 -26.16 16.48 -10.00
N ASN A 355 -26.01 15.35 -10.71
CA ASN A 355 -27.09 14.83 -11.57
C ASN A 355 -27.76 13.59 -10.95
N PRO A 356 -28.65 13.76 -9.95
CA PRO A 356 -29.35 12.65 -9.29
C PRO A 356 -30.24 11.82 -10.24
N SER A 357 -30.52 12.34 -11.45
CA SER A 357 -31.32 11.67 -12.47
C SER A 357 -30.53 10.72 -13.38
N GLN A 358 -29.20 10.82 -13.41
CA GLN A 358 -28.34 9.97 -14.26
C GLN A 358 -27.35 9.10 -13.46
N SER A 359 -27.03 9.45 -12.21
CA SER A 359 -26.11 8.68 -11.38
C SER A 359 -26.80 7.49 -10.69
N GLN A 360 -27.30 6.53 -11.48
CA GLN A 360 -27.69 5.21 -10.96
C GLN A 360 -26.51 4.44 -10.32
N HIS A 361 -25.28 4.99 -10.39
CA HIS A 361 -24.02 4.34 -10.05
C HIS A 361 -23.17 5.06 -9.00
N SER A 362 -23.67 6.06 -8.27
CA SER A 362 -22.98 6.55 -7.05
C SER A 362 -23.05 5.47 -5.98
N SER A 363 -22.21 4.44 -6.11
CA SER A 363 -22.21 3.29 -5.22
C SER A 363 -21.63 3.71 -3.88
N HIS A 364 -22.43 3.68 -2.82
CA HIS A 364 -21.97 3.80 -1.44
C HIS A 364 -20.74 2.92 -1.18
N ALA A 365 -20.66 1.74 -1.82
CA ALA A 365 -19.51 0.85 -1.73
C ALA A 365 -18.22 1.45 -2.32
N ASP A 366 -18.31 2.29 -3.37
CA ASP A 366 -17.16 2.95 -3.97
C ASP A 366 -16.58 4.04 -3.05
N LEU A 367 -17.45 4.88 -2.50
CA LEU A 367 -17.03 5.89 -1.51
C LEU A 367 -16.45 5.24 -0.25
N HIS A 368 -17.06 4.15 0.23
CA HIS A 368 -16.53 3.39 1.36
C HIS A 368 -15.15 2.79 1.04
N TYR A 369 -14.96 2.26 -0.17
CA TYR A 369 -13.66 1.72 -0.59
C TYR A 369 -12.57 2.80 -0.58
N GLN A 370 -12.82 3.98 -1.17
CA GLN A 370 -11.87 5.09 -1.13
C GLN A 370 -11.63 5.58 0.31
N HIS A 371 -12.66 5.62 1.15
CA HIS A 371 -12.54 5.99 2.56
C HIS A 371 -11.60 5.05 3.34
N VAL A 372 -11.69 3.73 3.11
CA VAL A 372 -10.78 2.75 3.74
C VAL A 372 -9.33 2.99 3.32
N LEU A 373 -9.08 3.25 2.03
CA LEU A 373 -7.76 3.55 1.52
C LEU A 373 -7.20 4.87 2.09
N LEU A 374 -8.00 5.95 2.06
CA LEU A 374 -7.62 7.24 2.65
C LEU A 374 -7.28 7.11 4.14
N SER A 375 -8.06 6.34 4.89
CA SER A 375 -7.80 6.07 6.31
C SER A 375 -6.47 5.36 6.54
N ARG A 376 -6.09 4.45 5.64
CA ARG A 376 -4.78 3.78 5.66
C ARG A 376 -3.65 4.76 5.34
N ILE A 377 -3.80 5.59 4.31
CA ILE A 377 -2.81 6.61 3.93
C ILE A 377 -2.63 7.64 5.06
N ARG A 378 -3.73 8.09 5.69
CA ARG A 378 -3.70 9.01 6.84
C ARG A 378 -2.79 8.49 7.95
N LYS A 379 -2.93 7.21 8.32
CA LYS A 379 -2.09 6.58 9.36
C LYS A 379 -0.61 6.59 8.97
N ARG A 380 -0.28 6.36 7.70
CA ARG A 380 1.10 6.39 7.18
C ARG A 380 1.67 7.81 7.19
N VAL A 381 0.92 8.80 6.70
CA VAL A 381 1.32 10.22 6.70
C VAL A 381 1.52 10.75 8.12
N SER A 382 0.59 10.47 9.02
CA SER A 382 0.70 10.84 10.44
C SER A 382 1.95 10.26 11.10
N LYS A 383 2.30 9.02 10.74
CA LYS A 383 3.53 8.39 11.20
C LYS A 383 4.78 9.08 10.65
N SER A 384 4.83 9.35 9.34
CA SER A 384 5.95 10.09 8.74
C SER A 384 6.12 11.48 9.37
N LEU A 385 5.01 12.18 9.67
CA LEU A 385 5.05 13.45 10.39
C LEU A 385 5.63 13.32 11.79
N SER A 386 5.26 12.27 12.54
CA SER A 386 5.85 12.01 13.85
C SER A 386 7.35 11.75 13.73
N ASP A 387 7.79 11.00 12.71
CA ASP A 387 9.20 10.69 12.47
C ASP A 387 9.98 11.98 12.13
N ILE A 388 9.44 12.87 11.29
CA ILE A 388 10.02 14.20 10.96
C ILE A 388 10.03 15.13 12.18
N LYS A 389 9.10 15.00 13.12
CA LYS A 389 9.10 15.82 14.35
C LYS A 389 10.13 15.32 15.37
N GLN A 390 10.42 14.01 15.37
CA GLN A 390 11.26 13.37 16.38
C GLN A 390 12.75 13.27 15.99
N TYR A 391 13.12 13.38 14.71
CA TYR A 391 14.51 13.15 14.28
C TYR A 391 15.51 14.09 14.98
N ARG A 392 15.17 15.37 15.20
CA ARG A 392 16.11 16.36 15.79
C ARG A 392 16.60 16.00 17.19
N VAL A 393 15.80 15.24 17.94
CA VAL A 393 16.11 14.86 19.32
C VAL A 393 17.09 13.70 19.37
N SER A 394 17.02 12.82 18.37
CA SER A 394 17.65 11.51 18.42
C SER A 394 18.78 11.36 17.42
N TRP A 395 18.67 11.93 16.22
CA TRP A 395 19.61 11.73 15.13
C TRP A 395 20.81 12.69 15.25
N PRO A 396 22.00 12.30 14.74
CA PRO A 396 23.14 13.19 14.63
C PRO A 396 22.76 14.47 13.88
N ASN A 397 23.18 15.62 14.40
CA ASN A 397 22.97 16.92 13.78
C ASN A 397 24.31 17.52 13.36
N THR A 398 24.30 18.32 12.29
CA THR A 398 25.50 19.04 11.84
C THR A 398 25.96 20.06 12.89
N THR A 399 27.27 20.29 13.01
CA THR A 399 27.83 21.30 13.94
C THR A 399 28.00 22.68 13.27
N ASN A 400 28.01 22.72 11.93
CA ASN A 400 28.20 23.95 11.17
C ASN A 400 26.89 24.73 11.02
N ALA A 401 26.88 25.99 11.47
CA ALA A 401 25.70 26.85 11.43
C ALA A 401 25.09 27.02 10.02
N GLN A 402 25.90 27.09 8.96
CA GLN A 402 25.39 27.20 7.58
C GLN A 402 24.68 25.92 7.14
N GLN A 403 25.27 24.77 7.43
CA GLN A 403 24.70 23.46 7.13
C GLN A 403 23.41 23.21 7.93
N GLN A 404 23.36 23.65 9.19
CA GLN A 404 22.15 23.59 10.02
C GLN A 404 21.00 24.37 9.40
N ILE A 405 21.25 25.56 8.84
CA ILE A 405 20.22 26.37 8.19
C ILE A 405 19.64 25.65 6.97
N GLU A 406 20.50 25.03 6.15
CA GLU A 406 20.06 24.31 4.95
C GLU A 406 19.26 23.05 5.30
N VAL A 407 19.76 22.24 6.24
CA VAL A 407 19.02 21.05 6.73
C VAL A 407 17.70 21.46 7.37
N ALA A 408 17.68 22.53 8.15
CA ALA A 408 16.45 23.04 8.76
C ALA A 408 15.44 23.49 7.71
N LYS A 409 15.89 24.14 6.62
CA LYS A 409 15.04 24.51 5.50
C LYS A 409 14.39 23.28 4.86
N VAL A 410 15.19 22.30 4.42
CA VAL A 410 14.68 21.07 3.80
C VAL A 410 13.71 20.32 4.73
N THR A 411 14.02 20.27 6.02
CA THR A 411 13.16 19.64 7.01
C THR A 411 11.82 20.36 7.14
N ASN A 412 11.84 21.70 7.22
CA ASN A 412 10.62 22.49 7.36
C ASN A 412 9.74 22.36 6.10
N ASP A 413 10.35 22.37 4.92
CA ASP A 413 9.65 22.17 3.64
C ASP A 413 8.97 20.79 3.61
N LEU A 414 9.69 19.72 3.98
CA LEU A 414 9.12 18.37 4.10
C LEU A 414 8.02 18.28 5.16
N GLN A 415 8.20 18.91 6.31
CA GLN A 415 7.16 18.92 7.34
C GLN A 415 5.89 19.60 6.82
N GLN A 416 6.03 20.74 6.15
CA GLN A 416 4.91 21.47 5.55
C GLN A 416 4.20 20.64 4.47
N ASP A 417 4.95 19.95 3.61
CA ASP A 417 4.38 19.08 2.58
C ASP A 417 3.54 17.95 3.19
N PHE A 418 4.07 17.28 4.21
CA PHE A 418 3.33 16.20 4.87
C PHE A 418 2.14 16.71 5.71
N GLU A 419 2.21 17.92 6.28
CA GLU A 419 1.07 18.57 6.95
C GLU A 419 -0.03 18.91 5.94
N ASN A 420 0.32 19.47 4.79
CA ASN A 420 -0.62 19.72 3.69
C ASN A 420 -1.27 18.42 3.17
N LEU A 421 -0.50 17.34 3.02
CA LEU A 421 -1.03 16.04 2.63
C LEU A 421 -2.00 15.49 3.68
N HIS A 422 -1.67 15.64 4.97
CA HIS A 422 -2.54 15.20 6.06
C HIS A 422 -3.88 15.94 6.04
N ASP A 423 -3.85 17.28 5.93
CA ASP A 423 -5.06 18.11 5.90
C ASP A 423 -5.94 17.80 4.67
N ARG A 424 -5.31 17.57 3.51
CA ARG A 424 -6.04 17.17 2.30
C ARG A 424 -6.68 15.79 2.45
N ILE A 425 -6.02 14.84 3.11
CA ILE A 425 -6.61 13.53 3.40
C ILE A 425 -7.84 13.67 4.31
N ASP A 426 -7.76 14.51 5.34
CA ASP A 426 -8.87 14.75 6.27
C ASP A 426 -10.06 15.41 5.59
N TYR A 427 -9.80 16.36 4.69
CA TYR A 427 -10.81 16.93 3.81
C TYR A 427 -11.50 15.87 2.93
N LEU A 428 -10.72 15.01 2.25
CA LEU A 428 -11.27 13.97 1.38
C LEU A 428 -12.04 12.89 2.17
N LEU A 429 -11.58 12.53 3.38
CA LEU A 429 -12.30 11.61 4.28
C LEU A 429 -13.67 12.17 4.67
N THR A 430 -13.72 13.46 5.02
CA THR A 430 -14.97 14.16 5.35
C THR A 430 -15.92 14.16 4.15
N ARG A 431 -15.40 14.50 2.95
CA ARG A 431 -16.17 14.47 1.69
C ARG A 431 -16.72 13.08 1.37
N CYS A 432 -15.94 12.02 1.58
CA CYS A 432 -16.41 10.65 1.44
C CYS A 432 -17.55 10.33 2.42
N SER A 433 -17.41 10.72 3.69
CA SER A 433 -18.45 10.52 4.72
C SER A 433 -19.75 11.22 4.36
N ASP A 434 -19.67 12.49 3.95
CA ASP A 434 -20.83 13.27 3.53
C ASP A 434 -21.50 12.65 2.29
N GLY A 435 -20.70 12.24 1.31
CA GLY A 435 -21.19 11.53 0.12
C GLY A 435 -21.89 10.21 0.46
N MET A 436 -21.34 9.42 1.40
CA MET A 436 -21.97 8.18 1.87
C MET A 436 -23.31 8.44 2.57
N ASN A 437 -23.38 9.45 3.44
CA ASN A 437 -24.61 9.86 4.12
C ASN A 437 -25.69 10.33 3.14
N MET A 438 -25.28 11.05 2.08
CA MET A 438 -26.18 11.46 1.00
C MET A 438 -26.71 10.25 0.23
N CYS A 439 -25.85 9.29 -0.13
CA CYS A 439 -26.25 8.06 -0.81
C CYS A 439 -27.25 7.25 0.03
N MET A 440 -27.01 7.14 1.34
CA MET A 440 -27.93 6.47 2.27
C MET A 440 -29.29 7.16 2.35
N SER A 441 -29.30 8.50 2.42
CA SER A 441 -30.53 9.30 2.46
C SER A 441 -31.34 9.12 1.17
N LEU A 442 -30.68 9.15 0.00
CA LEU A 442 -31.31 8.89 -1.29
C LEU A 442 -31.85 7.46 -1.39
N ALA A 443 -31.11 6.47 -0.91
CA ALA A 443 -31.57 5.08 -0.89
C ALA A 443 -32.82 4.90 0.00
N ALA A 444 -32.88 5.58 1.14
CA ALA A 444 -34.04 5.57 2.02
C ALA A 444 -35.27 6.21 1.35
N ILE A 445 -35.11 7.35 0.67
CA ILE A 445 -36.17 8.02 -0.10
C ILE A 445 -36.69 7.09 -1.22
N ASN A 446 -35.79 6.51 -2.01
CA ASN A 446 -36.15 5.57 -3.08
C ASN A 446 -36.83 4.30 -2.53
N GLY A 447 -36.38 3.81 -1.38
CA GLY A 447 -37.02 2.68 -0.68
C GLY A 447 -38.44 3.02 -0.22
N ALA A 448 -38.65 4.22 0.33
CA ALA A 448 -39.96 4.71 0.75
C ALA A 448 -40.91 4.89 -0.43
N GLU A 449 -40.44 5.42 -1.56
CA GLU A 449 -41.25 5.55 -2.78
C GLU A 449 -41.67 4.19 -3.33
N LYS A 450 -40.74 3.22 -3.39
CA LYS A 450 -41.05 1.84 -3.81
C LYS A 450 -42.06 1.19 -2.88
N ALA A 451 -41.91 1.37 -1.55
CA ALA A 451 -42.87 0.86 -0.57
C ALA A 451 -44.25 1.51 -0.73
N ARG A 452 -44.30 2.82 -1.01
CA ARG A 452 -45.56 3.54 -1.32
C ARG A 452 -46.24 2.95 -2.55
N LEU A 453 -45.50 2.74 -3.63
CA LEU A 453 -46.04 2.15 -4.87
C LEU A 453 -46.50 0.70 -4.66
N GLN A 454 -45.79 -0.08 -3.84
CA GLN A 454 -46.21 -1.43 -3.46
C GLN A 454 -47.49 -1.42 -2.62
N ALA A 455 -47.59 -0.50 -1.64
CA ALA A 455 -48.79 -0.34 -0.83
C ALA A 455 -50.01 0.07 -1.67
N GLU A 456 -49.82 0.94 -2.67
CA GLU A 456 -50.87 1.33 -3.61
C GLU A 456 -51.35 0.13 -4.45
N LYS A 457 -50.43 -0.69 -4.97
CA LYS A 457 -50.76 -1.92 -5.70
C LYS A 457 -51.49 -2.94 -4.82
N ILE A 458 -51.03 -3.13 -3.58
CA ILE A 458 -51.71 -3.99 -2.60
C ILE A 458 -53.11 -3.45 -2.30
N GLY A 459 -53.25 -2.13 -2.17
CA GLY A 459 -54.55 -1.48 -2.00
C GLY A 459 -55.50 -1.78 -3.15
N GLN A 460 -55.04 -1.67 -4.40
CA GLN A 460 -55.84 -1.99 -5.59
C GLN A 460 -56.23 -3.47 -5.65
N LEU A 461 -55.30 -4.39 -5.32
CA LEU A 461 -55.57 -5.82 -5.24
C LEU A 461 -56.59 -6.16 -4.15
N THR A 462 -56.45 -5.53 -2.97
CA THR A 462 -57.33 -5.73 -1.83
C THR A 462 -58.73 -5.23 -2.16
N TRP A 463 -58.83 -4.04 -2.78
CA TRP A 463 -60.07 -3.49 -3.30
C TRP A 463 -60.75 -4.47 -4.28
N LEU A 464 -60.01 -5.02 -5.24
CA LEU A 464 -60.55 -6.00 -6.19
C LEU A 464 -61.02 -7.29 -5.49
N ALA A 465 -60.26 -7.78 -4.50
CA ALA A 465 -60.62 -8.96 -3.72
C ALA A 465 -61.90 -8.74 -2.89
N PHE A 466 -62.10 -7.55 -2.34
CA PHE A 466 -63.34 -7.19 -1.63
C PHE A 466 -64.58 -7.26 -2.53
N PHE A 467 -64.47 -6.92 -3.82
CA PHE A 467 -65.57 -7.09 -4.77
C PHE A 467 -65.75 -8.54 -5.22
N TYR A 468 -64.67 -9.23 -5.54
CA TYR A 468 -64.73 -10.55 -6.16
C TYR A 468 -65.08 -11.67 -5.17
N THR A 469 -64.66 -11.56 -3.91
CA THR A 469 -64.87 -12.62 -2.90
C THR A 469 -66.35 -12.84 -2.57
N PRO A 470 -67.14 -11.81 -2.21
CA PRO A 470 -68.56 -11.98 -1.92
C PRO A 470 -69.35 -12.39 -3.18
N LEU A 471 -69.01 -11.82 -4.34
CA LEU A 471 -69.66 -12.14 -5.61
C LEU A 471 -69.38 -13.58 -6.07
N SER A 472 -68.16 -14.08 -5.86
CA SER A 472 -67.80 -15.48 -6.13
C SER A 472 -68.52 -16.41 -5.17
N PHE A 473 -68.66 -16.03 -3.90
CA PHE A 473 -69.42 -16.80 -2.92
C PHE A 473 -70.90 -16.92 -3.30
N THR A 474 -71.58 -15.82 -3.64
CA THR A 474 -72.98 -15.88 -4.08
C THR A 474 -73.13 -16.66 -5.38
N THR A 475 -72.23 -16.46 -6.35
CA THR A 475 -72.24 -17.22 -7.61
C THR A 475 -72.02 -18.72 -7.38
N SER A 476 -71.13 -19.10 -6.47
CA SER A 476 -70.93 -20.51 -6.10
C SER A 476 -72.15 -21.09 -5.39
N PHE A 477 -72.77 -20.35 -4.46
CA PHE A 477 -73.97 -20.79 -3.73
C PHE A 477 -75.15 -21.04 -4.69
N PHE A 478 -75.39 -20.13 -5.62
CA PHE A 478 -76.45 -20.26 -6.63
C PHE A 478 -76.06 -21.13 -7.83
N GLY A 479 -74.77 -21.43 -8.03
CA GLY A 479 -74.25 -22.32 -9.07
C GLY A 479 -74.14 -23.79 -8.65
N MET A 480 -74.30 -24.10 -7.37
CA MET A 480 -74.42 -25.48 -6.89
C MET A 480 -75.75 -26.08 -7.41
N ASN A 481 -75.67 -27.29 -7.98
CA ASN A 481 -76.85 -28.09 -8.36
C ASN A 481 -77.59 -28.55 -7.11
N LEU A 482 -78.36 -27.63 -6.52
CA LEU A 482 -79.24 -27.89 -5.40
C LEU A 482 -80.53 -28.51 -5.93
N ALA A 483 -80.50 -29.82 -6.18
CA ALA A 483 -81.66 -30.60 -6.60
C ALA A 483 -82.84 -30.52 -5.59
N ASP A 484 -82.59 -30.07 -4.36
CA ASP A 484 -83.55 -30.03 -3.26
C ASP A 484 -84.21 -28.66 -2.99
N PHE A 485 -83.78 -27.58 -3.67
CA PHE A 485 -84.31 -26.22 -3.40
C PHE A 485 -85.44 -25.76 -4.34
N GLY A 486 -85.92 -26.62 -5.23
CA GLY A 486 -86.97 -26.27 -6.18
C GLY A 486 -87.94 -27.42 -6.47
N GLU A 487 -89.08 -27.46 -5.77
CA GLU A 487 -90.24 -28.18 -6.28
C GLU A 487 -90.75 -27.49 -7.56
N LYS A 488 -90.48 -28.12 -8.71
CA LYS A 488 -91.14 -27.96 -10.03
C LYS A 488 -91.17 -26.58 -10.70
N GLY A 489 -90.46 -25.57 -10.20
CA GLY A 489 -90.21 -24.32 -10.93
C GLY A 489 -88.93 -23.67 -10.43
N GLY A 490 -87.88 -23.64 -11.27
CA GLY A 490 -86.54 -23.16 -10.88
C GLY A 490 -86.55 -21.78 -10.22
N LEU A 491 -85.57 -21.54 -9.35
CA LEU A 491 -85.42 -20.26 -8.64
C LEU A 491 -85.39 -19.09 -9.64
N PRO A 492 -86.18 -18.01 -9.42
CA PRO A 492 -86.19 -16.87 -10.32
C PRO A 492 -84.84 -16.16 -10.29
N THR A 493 -84.27 -15.87 -11.47
CA THR A 493 -82.95 -15.23 -11.65
C THR A 493 -82.82 -13.90 -10.91
N TRP A 494 -83.94 -13.23 -10.60
CA TRP A 494 -83.98 -12.01 -9.79
C TRP A 494 -83.49 -12.20 -8.34
N LEU A 495 -83.66 -13.39 -7.76
CA LEU A 495 -83.26 -13.67 -6.37
C LEU A 495 -81.74 -13.56 -6.17
N TRP A 496 -80.95 -13.88 -7.21
CA TRP A 496 -79.50 -13.70 -7.19
C TRP A 496 -79.10 -12.23 -7.01
N PHE A 497 -79.78 -11.32 -7.71
CA PHE A 497 -79.55 -9.87 -7.57
C PHE A 497 -80.00 -9.36 -6.20
N ALA A 498 -81.15 -9.86 -5.69
CA ALA A 498 -81.69 -9.48 -4.39
C ALA A 498 -80.78 -9.88 -3.21
N VAL A 499 -80.00 -10.95 -3.34
CA VAL A 499 -79.06 -11.43 -2.30
C VAL A 499 -77.66 -10.86 -2.51
N SER A 500 -77.18 -10.77 -3.75
CA SER A 500 -75.80 -10.32 -4.02
C SER A 500 -75.59 -8.83 -3.77
N VAL A 501 -76.56 -7.97 -4.08
CA VAL A 501 -76.43 -6.53 -3.89
C VAL A 501 -76.29 -6.15 -2.40
N PRO A 502 -77.14 -6.63 -1.47
CA PRO A 502 -76.98 -6.35 -0.04
C PRO A 502 -75.68 -6.88 0.55
N ILE A 503 -75.22 -8.06 0.10
CA ILE A 503 -73.97 -8.65 0.60
C ILE A 503 -72.76 -7.80 0.19
N VAL A 504 -72.73 -7.32 -1.06
CA VAL A 504 -71.66 -6.44 -1.54
C VAL A 504 -71.72 -5.07 -0.85
N THR A 505 -72.90 -4.49 -0.62
CA THR A 505 -73.03 -3.19 0.07
C THR A 505 -72.73 -3.24 1.57
N VAL A 506 -72.92 -4.37 2.25
CA VAL A 506 -72.53 -4.55 3.66
C VAL A 506 -71.03 -4.89 3.79
N SER A 507 -70.44 -5.47 2.75
CA SER A 507 -68.99 -5.77 2.71
C SER A 507 -68.12 -4.56 2.38
N TYR A 508 -68.73 -3.44 1.97
CA TYR A 508 -68.12 -2.14 1.71
C TYR A 508 -68.40 -1.20 2.89
#